data_AF-A0A970PYU8-F1
#
_entry.id   AF-A0A970PYU8-F1
#
_cell.length_a   1.000
_cell.length_b   1.000
_cell.length_c   1.000
_cell.angle_alpha   90.00
_cell.angle_beta   90.00
_cell.angle_gamma   90.00
#
_symmetry.space_group_name_H-M   'P 1'
#
loop_
_entity.id
_entity.type
_entity.pdbx_description
1 polymer ?
#
loop_
_entity_poly.entity_id
_entity_poly.type
_entity_poly.pdbx_seq_one_letter_code
_entity_poly.pdbx_strand_id
1 'polypeptide(L)'
;MRLRILCFLLLSFLLLSGCNYNISELLGVPAKSSQGELIKAKIYFTDNQTLEAYIKDLGIQQDGKVYVGGSSLNYLYDARGNIVGSYNYQRVLYIKIVPEATKESP
;
A
#
# COMPACT_ATOMS: atom_id res chain seq x y z
N MET A 1 -8.64 51.94 -8.52
CA MET A 1 -7.33 51.41 -8.94
C MET A 1 -6.56 50.75 -7.79
N ARG A 2 -6.40 51.43 -6.63
CA ARG A 2 -5.66 50.92 -5.46
C ARG A 2 -6.18 49.59 -4.89
N LEU A 3 -7.50 49.40 -4.82
CA LEU A 3 -8.11 48.15 -4.33
C LEU A 3 -7.83 46.94 -5.25
N ARG A 4 -7.82 47.15 -6.57
CA ARG A 4 -7.52 46.09 -7.56
C ARG A 4 -6.07 45.64 -7.47
N ILE A 5 -5.15 46.58 -7.21
CA ILE A 5 -3.73 46.29 -7.00
C ILE A 5 -3.54 45.50 -5.69
N LEU A 6 -4.24 45.88 -4.62
CA LEU A 6 -4.18 45.18 -3.34
C LEU A 6 -4.70 43.73 -3.46
N CYS A 7 -5.81 43.51 -4.17
CA CYS A 7 -6.32 42.16 -4.43
C CYS A 7 -5.34 41.30 -5.23
N PHE A 8 -4.67 41.88 -6.24
CA PHE A 8 -3.64 41.18 -7.01
C PHE A 8 -2.43 40.79 -6.15
N LEU A 9 -2.06 41.65 -5.20
CA LEU A 9 -0.92 41.44 -4.30
C LEU A 9 -1.22 40.38 -3.22
N LEU A 10 -2.46 40.30 -2.75
CA LEU A 10 -2.93 39.23 -1.87
C LEU A 10 -2.99 37.88 -2.59
N LEU A 11 -3.42 37.87 -3.86
CA LEU A 11 -3.50 36.66 -4.67
C LEU A 11 -2.11 36.10 -5.00
N SER A 12 -1.13 36.96 -5.27
CA SER A 12 0.25 36.51 -5.50
C SER A 12 0.90 35.94 -4.24
N PHE A 13 0.58 36.46 -3.05
CA PHE A 13 1.08 35.93 -1.77
C PHE A 13 0.56 34.52 -1.47
N LEU A 14 -0.68 34.22 -1.86
CA LEU A 14 -1.28 32.88 -1.73
C LEU A 14 -0.60 31.85 -2.66
N LEU A 15 -0.17 32.26 -3.85
CA LEU A 15 0.48 31.38 -4.83
C LEU A 15 1.96 31.10 -4.53
N LEU A 16 2.62 31.98 -3.77
CA LEU A 16 3.99 31.78 -3.29
C LEU A 16 4.08 30.89 -2.04
N SER A 17 2.94 30.57 -1.43
CA SER A 17 2.85 29.59 -0.36
C SER A 17 2.93 28.20 -1.00
N GLY A 18 4.16 27.70 -1.20
CA GLY A 18 4.51 26.42 -1.82
C GLY A 18 4.01 25.20 -1.05
N CYS A 19 2.70 25.11 -0.87
CA CYS A 19 2.08 23.99 -0.23
C CYS A 19 2.09 22.82 -1.20
N ASN A 20 2.83 21.78 -0.83
CA ASN A 20 2.75 20.46 -1.42
C ASN A 20 1.42 19.80 -1.02
N TYR A 21 0.30 20.42 -1.41
CA TYR A 21 -1.02 19.86 -1.18
C TYR A 21 -1.18 18.71 -2.17
N ASN A 22 -1.20 17.48 -1.66
CA ASN A 22 -1.67 16.32 -2.41
C ASN A 22 -3.17 16.49 -2.66
N ILE A 23 -3.52 17.17 -3.75
CA ILE A 23 -4.89 17.41 -4.19
C ILE A 23 -5.67 16.07 -4.30
N SER A 24 -4.95 14.98 -4.54
CA SER A 24 -5.45 13.60 -4.55
C SER A 24 -6.12 13.17 -3.23
N GLU A 25 -5.59 13.57 -2.07
CA GLU A 25 -6.19 13.27 -0.75
C GLU A 25 -7.42 14.15 -0.47
N LEU A 26 -7.39 15.42 -0.90
CA LEU A 26 -8.46 16.38 -0.68
C LEU A 26 -9.70 16.09 -1.53
N LEU A 27 -9.51 15.61 -2.76
CA LEU A 27 -10.58 15.22 -3.68
C LEU A 27 -11.15 13.83 -3.37
N GLY A 28 -10.65 13.16 -2.32
CA GLY A 28 -11.12 11.83 -1.93
C GLY A 28 -10.97 10.81 -3.06
N VAL A 29 -10.04 11.01 -4.00
CA VAL A 29 -9.69 9.97 -4.97
C VAL A 29 -9.09 8.85 -4.12
N PRO A 30 -9.77 7.71 -3.95
CA PRO A 30 -9.24 6.65 -3.13
C PRO A 30 -7.89 6.29 -3.72
N ALA A 31 -6.82 6.44 -2.93
CA ALA A 31 -5.52 5.87 -3.26
C ALA A 31 -5.82 4.45 -3.70
N LYS A 32 -5.55 4.15 -4.98
CA LYS A 32 -5.97 2.95 -5.69
C LYS A 32 -5.80 1.78 -4.74
N SER A 33 -6.89 1.39 -4.07
CA SER A 33 -6.77 0.39 -3.04
C SER A 33 -6.41 -0.86 -3.81
N SER A 34 -5.25 -1.43 -3.51
CA SER A 34 -4.80 -2.75 -3.95
C SER A 34 -5.72 -3.88 -3.44
N GLN A 35 -6.97 -3.54 -3.06
CA GLN A 35 -8.07 -4.43 -2.72
C GLN A 35 -8.41 -5.27 -3.96
N GLY A 36 -7.57 -6.25 -4.24
CA GLY A 36 -7.68 -7.12 -5.41
C GLY A 36 -6.35 -7.67 -5.90
N GLU A 37 -5.22 -7.03 -5.59
CA GLU A 37 -3.93 -7.51 -6.07
C GLU A 37 -3.38 -8.58 -5.12
N LEU A 38 -3.32 -9.81 -5.63
CA LEU A 38 -2.69 -10.93 -4.96
C LEU A 38 -1.18 -10.84 -5.17
N ILE A 39 -0.43 -10.82 -4.07
CA ILE A 39 1.02 -10.76 -4.07
C ILE A 39 1.55 -12.18 -3.89
N LYS A 40 2.28 -12.69 -4.88
CA LYS A 40 3.02 -13.94 -4.70
C LYS A 40 4.18 -13.70 -3.74
N ALA A 41 4.24 -14.46 -2.66
CA ALA A 41 5.25 -14.26 -1.63
C ALA A 41 5.70 -15.58 -1.01
N LYS A 42 6.94 -15.58 -0.51
CA LYS A 42 7.49 -16.61 0.36
C LYS A 42 7.55 -16.08 1.79
N ILE A 43 6.83 -16.76 2.68
CA ILE A 43 6.73 -16.47 4.11
C ILE A 43 7.77 -17.31 4.84
N TYR A 44 8.54 -16.68 5.70
CA TYR A 44 9.53 -17.31 6.56
C TYR A 44 9.04 -17.22 8.00
N PHE A 45 8.91 -18.36 8.67
CA PHE A 45 8.43 -18.44 10.05
C PHE A 45 9.59 -18.53 11.06
N THR A 46 9.29 -18.23 12.33
CA THR A 46 10.26 -18.24 13.44
C THR A 46 10.75 -19.63 13.82
N ASP A 47 10.07 -20.68 13.36
CA ASP A 47 10.41 -22.10 13.56
C ASP A 47 11.11 -22.72 12.34
N ASN A 48 11.74 -21.89 11.51
CA ASN A 48 12.44 -22.26 10.28
C ASN A 48 11.55 -22.88 9.18
N GLN A 49 10.22 -22.86 9.32
CA GLN A 49 9.32 -23.24 8.25
C GLN A 49 9.24 -22.15 7.17
N THR A 50 8.99 -22.55 5.93
CA THR A 50 8.74 -21.60 4.84
C THR A 50 7.54 -22.02 4.01
N LEU A 51 6.78 -21.05 3.51
CA LEU A 51 5.60 -21.28 2.68
C LEU A 51 5.55 -20.30 1.54
N GLU A 52 5.32 -20.77 0.32
CA GLU A 52 5.07 -19.92 -0.85
C GLU A 52 3.58 -19.94 -1.18
N ALA A 53 2.96 -18.76 -1.25
CA ALA A 53 1.53 -18.59 -1.49
C ALA A 53 1.22 -17.19 -2.04
N TYR A 54 -0.04 -16.97 -2.43
CA TYR A 54 -0.54 -15.62 -2.66
C TYR A 54 -1.11 -15.05 -1.37
N ILE A 55 -0.85 -13.77 -1.11
CA ILE A 55 -1.39 -13.01 0.02
C ILE A 55 -2.02 -11.72 -0.53
N LYS A 56 -3.03 -11.18 0.16
CA LYS A 56 -3.54 -9.83 -0.15
C LYS A 56 -2.58 -8.80 0.42
N ASP A 57 -2.61 -7.58 -0.13
CA ASP A 57 -1.78 -6.47 0.34
C ASP A 57 -1.82 -6.40 1.88
N LEU A 58 -0.63 -6.47 2.46
CA LEU A 58 -0.40 -6.48 3.90
C LEU A 58 -0.61 -5.09 4.53
N GLY A 59 -1.13 -4.12 3.77
CA GLY A 59 -1.28 -2.75 4.21
C GLY A 59 0.08 -2.09 4.42
N ILE A 60 1.04 -2.37 3.52
CA ILE A 60 2.39 -1.81 3.62
C ILE A 60 2.33 -0.32 3.24
N GLN A 61 2.23 0.56 4.24
CA GLN A 61 2.55 1.98 4.05
C GLN A 61 4.06 2.09 3.76
N GLN A 62 4.39 2.86 2.71
CA GLN A 62 5.73 3.03 2.13
C GLN A 62 6.81 3.47 3.13
N ASP A 63 6.44 3.92 4.33
CA ASP A 63 7.35 4.45 5.33
C ASP A 63 7.83 3.40 6.37
N GLY A 64 7.62 2.11 6.11
CA GLY A 64 8.23 1.03 6.90
C GLY A 64 7.70 0.88 8.33
N LYS A 65 6.57 1.52 8.68
CA LYS A 65 5.85 1.25 9.93
C LYS A 65 4.84 0.14 9.72
N VAL A 66 5.26 -1.07 10.05
CA VAL A 66 4.37 -2.24 10.17
C VAL A 66 3.39 -1.96 11.31
N TYR A 67 2.10 -1.87 11.01
CA TYR A 67 1.06 -1.76 12.02
C TYR A 67 0.95 -3.07 12.78
N VAL A 68 1.56 -3.09 13.96
CA VAL A 68 1.36 -4.12 14.98
C VAL A 68 -0.09 -3.99 15.46
N GLY A 69 -0.94 -4.99 15.20
CA GLY A 69 -2.29 -5.06 15.78
C GLY A 69 -3.39 -5.73 14.96
N GLY A 70 -3.09 -6.38 13.83
CA GLY A 70 -4.09 -7.16 13.08
C GLY A 70 -4.35 -8.56 13.68
N SER A 71 -5.52 -9.13 13.35
CA SER A 71 -5.90 -10.52 13.64
C SER A 71 -4.72 -11.47 13.48
N SER A 72 -4.48 -12.34 14.47
CA SER A 72 -3.48 -13.41 14.36
C SER A 72 -3.72 -14.25 13.12
N LEU A 73 -4.98 -14.43 12.71
CA LEU A 73 -5.38 -15.21 11.55
C LEU A 73 -5.27 -14.39 10.25
N ASN A 74 -4.39 -14.84 9.35
CA ASN A 74 -4.18 -14.30 8.01
C ASN A 74 -4.43 -15.37 6.96
N TYR A 75 -4.92 -15.01 5.78
CA TYR A 75 -5.32 -15.98 4.75
C TYR A 75 -4.27 -16.14 3.66
N LEU A 76 -4.18 -17.35 3.15
CA LEU A 76 -3.40 -17.73 1.99
C LEU A 76 -4.35 -17.96 0.82
N TYR A 77 -3.92 -17.53 -0.36
CA TYR A 77 -4.71 -17.62 -1.57
C TYR A 77 -4.00 -18.46 -2.64
N ASP A 78 -4.78 -19.09 -3.52
CA ASP A 78 -4.27 -19.57 -4.80
C ASP A 78 -4.19 -18.41 -5.82
N ALA A 79 -3.63 -18.68 -7.00
CA ALA A 79 -3.51 -17.69 -8.09
C ALA A 79 -4.87 -17.16 -8.61
N ARG A 80 -5.99 -17.82 -8.25
CA ARG A 80 -7.35 -17.41 -8.62
C ARG A 80 -8.04 -16.64 -7.49
N GLY A 81 -7.37 -16.43 -6.36
CA GLY A 81 -7.91 -15.73 -5.20
C GLY A 81 -8.80 -16.57 -4.29
N ASN A 82 -8.79 -17.90 -4.43
CA ASN A 82 -9.48 -18.79 -3.49
C ASN A 82 -8.65 -18.95 -2.22
N ILE A 83 -9.30 -18.93 -1.05
CA ILE A 83 -8.62 -19.22 0.21
C ILE A 83 -8.20 -20.70 0.22
N VAL A 84 -6.91 -20.95 0.39
CA VAL A 84 -6.33 -22.30 0.47
C VAL A 84 -5.77 -22.63 1.85
N GLY A 85 -5.75 -21.65 2.74
CA GLY A 85 -5.33 -21.85 4.12
C GLY A 85 -5.21 -20.55 4.88
N SER A 86 -4.61 -20.65 6.06
CA SER A 86 -4.34 -19.51 6.91
C SER A 86 -3.04 -19.69 7.69
N TYR A 87 -2.41 -18.59 8.06
CA TYR A 87 -1.20 -18.57 8.87
C TYR A 87 -1.33 -17.58 10.03
N ASN A 88 -0.54 -17.83 11.08
CA ASN A 88 -0.44 -16.88 12.19
C ASN A 88 0.68 -15.87 11.92
N TYR A 89 0.33 -14.59 11.78
CA TYR A 89 1.32 -13.53 11.51
C TYR A 89 2.34 -13.37 12.64
N GLN A 90 1.98 -13.68 13.88
CA GLN A 90 2.91 -13.63 15.03
C GLN A 90 4.06 -14.64 14.92
N ARG A 91 3.91 -15.66 14.07
CA ARG A 91 4.96 -16.65 13.79
C ARG A 91 5.83 -16.25 12.60
N VAL A 92 5.52 -15.17 11.91
CA VAL A 92 6.26 -14.73 10.71
C VAL A 92 7.50 -13.96 11.15
N LEU A 93 8.66 -14.39 10.63
CA LEU A 93 9.93 -13.69 10.78
C LEU A 93 10.04 -12.57 9.73
N TYR A 94 9.81 -12.90 8.45
CA TYR A 94 9.71 -11.94 7.35
C TYR A 94 8.98 -12.55 6.15
N ILE A 95 8.59 -11.68 5.22
CA ILE A 95 7.92 -12.06 3.96
C ILE A 95 8.75 -11.52 2.80
N LYS A 96 9.06 -12.37 1.83
CA LYS A 96 9.77 -12.03 0.61
C LYS A 96 8.80 -12.08 -0.58
N ILE A 97 8.59 -10.96 -1.26
CA ILE A 97 7.82 -10.92 -2.49
C ILE A 97 8.57 -11.70 -3.58
N VAL A 98 7.86 -12.57 -4.29
CA VAL A 98 8.36 -13.32 -5.43
C VAL A 98 7.85 -12.59 -6.67
N PRO A 99 8.72 -12.00 -7.50
CA PRO A 99 8.29 -11.38 -8.76
C PRO A 99 7.57 -12.42 -9.60
N GLU A 100 6.37 -12.10 -10.08
CA GLU A 100 5.80 -12.89 -11.17
C GLU A 100 6.66 -12.66 -12.41
N ALA A 101 6.99 -13.73 -13.14
CA ALA A 101 7.64 -13.57 -14.43
C ALA A 101 6.70 -12.70 -15.29
N THR A 102 7.13 -11.48 -15.59
CA THR A 102 6.43 -10.60 -16.52
C THR A 102 6.18 -11.41 -17.78
N LYS A 103 4.94 -11.82 -18.02
CA LYS A 103 4.56 -12.25 -19.35
C LYS A 103 4.62 -10.99 -20.19
N GLU A 104 5.75 -10.77 -20.85
CA GLU A 104 5.81 -9.88 -22.01
C GLU A 104 4.69 -10.33 -22.93
N SER A 105 3.61 -9.56 -22.94
CA SER A 105 2.54 -9.74 -23.90
C SER A 105 3.13 -9.37 -25.26
N PRO A 106 3.01 -10.22 -26.28
CA PRO A 106 3.57 -9.96 -27.60
C PRO A 106 2.96 -8.73 -28.28
#